data_AF-A0A2V9AGC7-F1
#
_entry.id   AF-A0A2V9AGC7-F1
#
_cell.length_a   1.000
_cell.length_b   1.000
_cell.length_c   1.000
_cell.angle_alpha   90.00
_cell.angle_beta   90.00
_cell.angle_gamma   90.00
#
_symmetry.space_group_name_H-M   'P 1'
#
loop_
_entity.id
_entity.type
_entity.pdbx_description
1 polymer ?
#
loop_
_entity_poly.entity_id
_entity_poly.type
_entity_poly.pdbx_seq_one_letter_code
_entity_poly.pdbx_strand_id
1 'polypeptide(L)'
;MKATSITTDVLRSYIAHRRKSVGVGTWDGKKRTRTGVRIHDCRASAAINLLASAVDEGLVLKIGGWKTRAMLDRYNVADPTRLAAAMKKGGKLVVDMMAAPK
;
A
#
# COMPACT_ATOMS: atom_id res chain seq x y z
N MET A 1 -34.57 16.18 16.36
CA MET A 1 -33.22 16.71 16.10
C MET A 1 -32.43 15.70 15.25
N LYS A 2 -32.37 15.85 13.92
CA LYS A 2 -31.59 14.97 13.01
C LYS A 2 -30.40 15.76 12.45
N ALA A 3 -29.35 15.92 13.26
CA ALA A 3 -28.13 16.64 12.89
C ALA A 3 -27.03 15.69 12.33
N THR A 4 -27.43 14.61 11.65
CA THR A 4 -26.50 13.52 11.29
C THR A 4 -26.32 13.28 9.79
N SER A 5 -27.16 13.80 8.88
CA SER A 5 -26.98 13.53 7.43
C SER A 5 -26.19 14.60 6.67
N ILE A 6 -26.31 15.88 7.05
CA ILE A 6 -25.63 16.99 6.35
C ILE A 6 -24.11 16.90 6.55
N THR A 7 -23.64 16.56 7.75
CA THR A 7 -22.21 16.40 8.04
C THR A 7 -21.60 15.23 7.28
N THR A 8 -22.31 14.11 7.10
CA THR A 8 -21.78 12.97 6.34
C THR A 8 -21.72 13.24 4.84
N ASP A 9 -22.72 13.92 4.27
CA ASP A 9 -22.74 14.29 2.85
C ASP A 9 -21.69 15.35 2.51
N VAL A 10 -21.47 16.33 3.39
CA VAL A 10 -20.41 17.32 3.23
C VAL A 10 -19.02 16.68 3.35
N LEU A 11 -18.81 15.76 4.31
CA LEU A 11 -17.55 15.00 4.41
C LEU A 11 -17.32 14.11 3.19
N ARG A 12 -18.35 13.45 2.67
CA ARG A 12 -18.25 12.64 1.44
C ARG A 12 -17.93 13.51 0.22
N SER A 13 -18.58 14.66 0.09
CA SER A 13 -18.32 15.63 -0.98
C SER A 13 -16.91 16.21 -0.91
N TYR A 14 -16.47 16.62 0.29
CA TYR A 14 -15.12 17.16 0.53
C TYR A 14 -14.02 16.13 0.20
N ILE A 15 -14.21 14.88 0.64
CA ILE A 15 -13.30 13.78 0.32
C ILE A 15 -13.30 13.46 -1.19
N ALA A 16 -14.46 13.53 -1.86
CA ALA A 16 -14.55 13.33 -3.30
C ALA A 16 -13.86 14.46 -4.08
N HIS A 17 -14.04 15.71 -3.66
CA HIS A 17 -13.46 16.88 -4.32
C HIS A 17 -11.92 16.89 -4.22
N ARG A 18 -11.37 16.62 -3.02
CA ARG A 18 -9.91 16.46 -2.80
C ARG A 18 -9.29 15.25 -3.51
N ARG A 19 -10.10 14.25 -3.90
CA ARG A 19 -9.62 13.07 -4.66
C ARG A 19 -9.58 13.29 -6.17
N LYS A 20 -10.34 14.26 -6.70
CA LYS A 20 -10.32 14.61 -8.13
C LYS A 20 -9.01 15.28 -8.54
N SER A 21 -8.38 16.03 -7.61
CA SER A 21 -7.11 16.73 -7.85
C SER A 21 -5.88 15.82 -7.96
N VAL A 22 -5.94 14.59 -7.43
CA VAL A 22 -4.83 13.62 -7.48
C VAL A 22 -4.88 12.71 -8.72
N GLY A 23 -5.88 12.86 -9.61
CA GLY A 23 -5.92 12.14 -10.89
C GLY A 23 -6.06 10.61 -10.80
N VAL A 24 -6.47 10.07 -9.65
CA VAL A 24 -6.49 8.61 -9.42
C VAL A 24 -7.89 8.03 -9.70
N GLY A 25 -8.01 7.18 -10.71
CA GLY A 25 -9.25 6.43 -11.06
C GLY A 25 -10.39 7.28 -11.61
N THR A 26 -11.39 6.64 -12.24
CA THR A 26 -12.55 7.31 -12.84
C THR A 26 -13.77 7.23 -11.91
N TRP A 27 -14.41 8.36 -11.64
CA TRP A 27 -15.63 8.42 -10.83
C TRP A 27 -16.86 8.31 -11.73
N ASP A 28 -17.67 7.26 -11.54
CA ASP A 28 -18.98 7.14 -12.18
C ASP A 28 -20.06 7.74 -11.24
N GLY A 29 -20.57 8.90 -11.63
CA GLY A 29 -21.59 9.64 -10.88
C GLY A 29 -22.95 8.96 -10.81
N LYS A 30 -23.30 8.07 -11.76
CA LYS A 30 -24.61 7.38 -11.78
C LYS A 30 -24.61 6.20 -10.82
N LYS A 31 -23.55 5.40 -10.83
CA LYS A 31 -23.41 4.24 -9.94
C LYS A 31 -22.85 4.58 -8.57
N ARG A 32 -22.47 5.85 -8.32
CA ARG A 32 -21.73 6.30 -7.14
C ARG A 32 -20.53 5.39 -6.82
N THR A 33 -19.94 4.82 -7.86
CA THR A 33 -18.90 3.79 -7.77
C THR A 33 -17.69 4.28 -8.52
N ARG A 34 -16.50 3.98 -7.99
CA ARG A 34 -15.23 4.37 -8.59
C ARG A 34 -14.57 3.14 -9.20
N THR A 35 -14.13 3.28 -10.44
CA THR A 35 -13.43 2.25 -11.22
C THR A 35 -11.94 2.62 -11.28
N GLY A 36 -11.06 1.65 -11.03
CA GLY A 36 -9.62 1.85 -10.93
C GLY A 36 -9.09 2.01 -9.49
N VAL A 37 -7.87 2.52 -9.35
CA VAL A 37 -7.11 2.53 -8.09
C VAL A 37 -7.79 3.39 -7.03
N ARG A 38 -8.13 2.83 -5.86
CA ARG A 38 -8.61 3.62 -4.73
C ARG A 38 -7.40 4.19 -3.98
N ILE A 39 -7.51 5.40 -3.43
CA ILE A 39 -6.43 6.01 -2.61
C ILE A 39 -6.06 5.13 -1.41
N HIS A 40 -7.00 4.32 -0.93
CA HIS A 40 -6.73 3.34 0.11
C HIS A 40 -5.73 2.27 -0.36
N ASP A 41 -5.82 1.84 -1.62
CA ASP A 41 -4.97 0.80 -2.20
C ASP A 41 -3.51 1.28 -2.29
N CYS A 42 -3.30 2.60 -2.48
CA CYS A 42 -1.96 3.20 -2.47
C CYS A 42 -1.22 3.00 -1.15
N ARG A 43 -1.92 2.79 0.00
CA ARG A 43 -1.26 2.50 1.28
C ARG A 43 -0.60 1.13 1.29
N ALA A 44 -1.23 0.13 0.67
CA ALA A 44 -0.65 -1.20 0.53
C ALA A 44 0.56 -1.16 -0.41
N SER A 45 0.43 -0.50 -1.57
CA SER A 45 1.52 -0.35 -2.52
C SER A 45 2.71 0.42 -1.93
N ALA A 46 2.47 1.47 -1.14
CA ALA A 46 3.52 2.21 -0.45
C ALA A 46 4.28 1.34 0.55
N ALA A 47 3.58 0.56 1.39
CA ALA A 47 4.23 -0.38 2.32
C ALA A 47 5.12 -1.39 1.59
N ILE A 48 4.59 -2.00 0.53
CA ILE A 48 5.30 -3.02 -0.26
C ILE A 48 6.56 -2.44 -0.88
N ASN A 49 6.46 -1.26 -1.50
CA ASN A 49 7.59 -0.63 -2.17
C ASN A 49 8.66 -0.19 -1.17
N LEU A 50 8.28 0.35 -0.01
CA LEU A 50 9.24 0.72 1.03
C LEU A 50 10.00 -0.49 1.56
N LEU A 51 9.29 -1.60 1.84
CA LEU A 51 9.93 -2.85 2.26
C LEU A 51 10.82 -3.45 1.16
N ALA A 52 10.41 -3.37 -0.10
CA ALA A 52 11.23 -3.82 -1.23
C ALA A 52 12.52 -3.00 -1.40
N SER A 53 12.48 -1.71 -1.08
CA SER A 53 13.64 -0.81 -1.03
C SER A 53 14.52 -1.00 0.21
N ALA A 54 14.30 -2.06 1.00
CA ALA A 54 15.04 -2.38 2.23
C ALA A 54 14.97 -1.29 3.32
N VAL A 55 13.88 -0.52 3.35
CA VAL A 55 13.63 0.43 4.44
C VAL A 55 13.28 -0.33 5.71
N ASP A 56 13.79 0.14 6.85
CA ASP A 56 13.51 -0.42 8.17
C ASP A 56 12.00 -0.51 8.47
N GLU A 57 11.57 -1.63 9.02
CA GLU A 57 10.16 -1.92 9.26
C GLU A 57 9.54 -0.95 10.28
N GLY A 58 10.30 -0.54 11.29
CA GLY A 58 9.88 0.44 12.28
C GLY A 58 9.63 1.81 11.66
N LEU A 59 10.48 2.21 10.69
CA LEU A 59 10.28 3.42 9.90
C LEU A 59 9.03 3.31 9.01
N VAL A 60 8.82 2.16 8.35
CA VAL A 60 7.64 1.93 7.51
C VAL A 60 6.35 1.98 8.33
N LEU A 61 6.34 1.42 9.55
CA LEU A 61 5.20 1.53 10.47
C LEU A 61 4.91 2.98 10.86
N LYS A 62 5.95 3.79 11.15
CA LYS A 62 5.82 5.22 11.46
C LYS A 62 5.27 6.02 10.26
N ILE A 63 5.82 5.80 9.06
CA ILE A 63 5.36 6.45 7.81
C ILE A 63 3.91 6.07 7.51
N GLY A 64 3.57 4.79 7.67
CA GLY A 64 2.22 4.28 7.44
C GLY A 64 1.21 4.60 8.54
N GLY A 65 1.65 5.11 9.69
CA GLY A 65 0.81 5.38 10.86
C GLY A 65 0.19 4.11 11.45
N TRP A 66 0.91 3.00 11.42
CA TRP A 66 0.45 1.70 11.93
C TRP A 66 1.07 1.38 13.29
N LYS A 67 0.23 0.93 14.22
CA LYS A 67 0.65 0.61 15.59
C LYS A 67 1.27 -0.79 15.73
N THR A 68 0.93 -1.71 14.84
CA THR A 68 1.25 -3.14 14.99
C THR A 68 1.87 -3.70 13.73
N ARG A 69 2.85 -4.61 13.88
CA ARG A 69 3.49 -5.32 12.77
C ARG A 69 2.51 -6.14 11.92
N ALA A 70 1.42 -6.61 12.53
CA ALA A 70 0.34 -7.30 11.85
C ALA A 70 -0.22 -6.55 10.62
N MET A 71 -0.12 -5.21 10.57
CA MET A 71 -0.56 -4.48 9.38
C MET A 71 0.33 -4.71 8.17
N LEU A 72 1.64 -4.81 8.37
CA LEU A 72 2.59 -5.09 7.30
C LEU A 72 2.44 -6.54 6.80
N ASP A 73 2.09 -7.47 7.69
CA ASP A 73 1.83 -8.87 7.32
C ASP A 73 0.60 -9.00 6.42
N ARG A 74 -0.44 -8.17 6.64
CA ARG A 74 -1.62 -8.11 5.76
C ARG A 74 -1.28 -7.67 4.34
N TYR A 75 -0.20 -6.90 4.17
CA TYR A 75 0.27 -6.45 2.86
C TYR A 75 1.33 -7.37 2.27
N ASN A 76 1.72 -8.44 2.96
CA ASN A 76 2.54 -9.51 2.40
C ASN A 76 1.70 -10.41 1.49
N VAL A 77 1.09 -9.83 0.46
CA VAL A 77 0.39 -10.58 -0.57
C VAL A 77 1.46 -11.35 -1.35
N ALA A 78 1.37 -12.67 -1.29
CA ALA A 78 2.27 -13.58 -2.01
C ALA A 78 2.05 -13.40 -3.52
N ASP A 79 2.92 -12.60 -4.13
CA ASP A 79 2.97 -12.42 -5.56
C ASP A 79 4.05 -13.36 -6.14
N PRO A 80 3.74 -14.20 -7.14
CA PRO A 80 4.68 -15.16 -7.69
C PRO A 80 5.94 -14.50 -8.27
N THR A 81 5.84 -13.25 -8.77
CA THR A 81 7.01 -12.53 -9.29
C THR A 81 7.93 -12.05 -8.16
N ARG A 82 7.36 -11.58 -7.03
CA ARG A 82 8.12 -11.26 -5.81
C ARG A 82 8.78 -12.49 -5.21
N LEU A 83 8.11 -13.64 -5.23
CA LEU A 83 8.69 -14.90 -4.77
C LEU A 83 9.91 -15.30 -5.61
N ALA A 84 9.80 -15.26 -6.93
CA ALA A 84 10.90 -15.55 -7.84
C ALA A 84 12.09 -14.60 -7.65
N ALA A 85 11.82 -13.29 -7.46
CA ALA A 85 12.86 -12.30 -7.18
C ALA A 85 13.57 -12.56 -5.84
N ALA A 86 12.82 -12.92 -4.79
CA ALA A 86 13.38 -13.27 -3.49
C ALA A 86 14.25 -14.53 -3.57
N MET A 87 13.79 -15.58 -4.26
CA MET A 87 14.57 -16.80 -4.48
C MET A 87 15.87 -16.53 -5.25
N LYS A 88 15.83 -15.68 -6.29
CA LYS A 88 17.03 -15.29 -7.05
C LYS A 88 18.04 -14.55 -6.17
N LYS A 89 17.58 -13.64 -5.31
CA LYS A 89 18.44 -12.90 -4.38
C LYS A 89 19.08 -13.83 -3.35
N GLY A 90 18.31 -14.77 -2.79
CA GLY A 90 18.81 -15.78 -1.85
C GLY A 90 19.85 -16.70 -2.49
N GLY A 91 19.57 -17.21 -3.69
CA GLY A 91 20.50 -18.06 -4.44
C GLY A 91 21.83 -17.35 -4.73
N LYS A 92 21.79 -16.09 -5.15
CA LYS A 92 23.00 -15.29 -5.36
C LYS A 92 23.83 -15.15 -4.08
N LEU A 93 23.17 -14.86 -2.94
CA LEU A 93 23.87 -14.71 -1.66
C LEU A 93 24.58 -16.00 -1.24
N VAL A 94 23.95 -17.17 -1.44
CA VAL A 94 24.54 -18.47 -1.13
C VAL A 94 25.76 -18.74 -2.03
N VAL A 95 25.65 -18.47 -3.33
CA VAL A 95 26.78 -18.61 -4.26
C VAL A 95 27.93 -17.68 -3.87
N ASP A 96 27.64 -16.42 -3.54
CA ASP A 96 28.66 -15.45 -3.09
C ASP A 96 29.35 -15.94 -1.80
N MET A 97 28.61 -16.53 -0.85
CA MET A 97 29.20 -17.13 0.37
C MET A 97 30.04 -18.37 0.07
N MET A 98 29.66 -19.20 -0.90
CA MET A 98 30.42 -20.38 -1.32
C MET A 98 31.69 -20.02 -2.10
N ALA A 99 31.67 -18.89 -2.82
CA ALA A 99 32.80 -18.39 -3.59
C ALA A 99 33.79 -17.56 -2.75
N ALA A 100 33.42 -17.13 -1.55
CA ALA A 100 34.32 -16.42 -0.65
C ALA A 100 35.42 -17.39 -0.15
N PRO A 101 36.71 -17.02 -0.26
CA PRO A 101 37.79 -17.82 0.32
C PRO A 101 37.63 -17.86 1.84
N LYS A 102 37.77 -19.07 2.39
CA LYS A 102 37.62 -19.37 3.82
C LYS A 102 38.73 -18.73 4.66
#